data_AF-A0A250JKP6-F1
#
_entry.id   AF-A0A250JKP6-F1
#
_cell.length_a   1.000
_cell.length_b   1.000
_cell.length_c   1.000
_cell.angle_alpha   90.00
_cell.angle_beta   90.00
_cell.angle_gamma   90.00
#
_symmetry.space_group_name_H-M   'P 1'
#
loop_
_entity.id
_entity.type
_entity.pdbx_description
1 polymer ?
#
loop_
_entity_poly.entity_id
_entity_poly.type
_entity_poly.pdbx_seq_one_letter_code
_entity_poly.pdbx_strand_id
1 'polypeptide(L)'
;MKCRALLLTVVLLPGCVLFQRPFRPEHAPKEEAAKLPYPLWLPSEGRVQVPANLAAAIGLAMDDMLPRDVKPPRDATPDDVCLHRRDSYDVEAAPLNEEVVLVRFLVKEGACRSEGATATEAATYAIDVRGWRILAVQR
;
A
#
# COMPACT_ATOMS: atom_id res chain seq x y z
N MET A 1 25.63 -12.14 43.14
CA MET A 1 25.92 -11.01 42.24
C MET A 1 25.68 -11.31 40.74
N LYS A 2 24.73 -12.20 40.37
CA LYS A 2 24.48 -12.57 38.95
C LYS A 2 23.20 -11.96 38.34
N CYS A 3 22.26 -11.45 39.13
CA CYS A 3 21.02 -10.82 38.62
C CYS A 3 21.21 -9.42 38.01
N ARG A 4 22.26 -8.67 38.37
CA ARG A 4 22.45 -7.30 37.86
C ARG A 4 22.97 -7.27 36.42
N ALA A 5 23.70 -8.29 35.99
CA ALA A 5 24.22 -8.37 34.62
C ALA A 5 23.11 -8.67 33.59
N LEU A 6 22.05 -9.38 33.99
CA LEU A 6 20.94 -9.75 33.11
C LEU A 6 19.99 -8.57 32.80
N LEU A 7 19.84 -7.64 33.74
CA LEU A 7 18.98 -6.45 33.59
C LEU A 7 19.52 -5.42 32.59
N LEU A 8 20.85 -5.34 32.44
CA LEU A 8 21.49 -4.44 31.46
C LEU A 8 21.35 -4.92 30.02
N THR A 9 21.17 -6.22 29.79
CA THR A 9 21.05 -6.79 28.44
C THR A 9 19.67 -6.55 27.82
N VAL A 10 18.62 -6.41 28.64
CA VAL A 10 17.24 -6.15 28.17
C VAL A 10 17.07 -4.72 27.65
N VAL A 11 17.84 -3.76 28.15
CA VAL A 11 17.74 -2.34 27.74
C VAL A 11 18.39 -2.07 26.37
N LEU A 12 19.24 -2.97 25.86
CA LEU A 12 19.95 -2.79 24.59
C LEU A 12 19.22 -3.36 23.37
N LEU A 13 18.11 -4.08 23.57
CA LEU A 13 17.33 -4.72 22.50
C LEU A 13 16.29 -3.83 21.76
N PRO A 14 15.80 -2.67 22.25
CA PRO A 14 14.77 -1.91 21.52
C PRO A 14 15.31 -1.14 20.30
N GLY A 15 16.61 -1.20 20.01
CA GLY A 15 17.23 -0.43 18.93
C GLY A 15 16.81 -0.86 17.52
N CYS A 16 16.52 -2.15 17.28
CA CYS A 16 16.29 -2.65 15.92
C CYS A 16 14.99 -2.16 15.26
N VAL A 17 13.97 -1.79 16.05
CA VAL A 17 12.69 -1.27 15.53
C VAL A 17 12.81 0.19 15.08
N LEU A 18 13.71 0.96 15.68
CA LEU A 18 13.92 2.38 15.36
C LEU A 18 14.71 2.62 14.06
N PHE A 19 15.35 1.59 13.49
CA PHE A 19 16.17 1.71 12.27
C PHE A 19 15.49 1.21 11.00
N GLN A 20 14.22 0.79 11.05
CA GLN A 20 13.47 0.52 9.83
C GLN A 20 13.18 1.84 9.12
N ARG A 21 13.94 2.14 8.06
CA ARG A 21 13.68 3.32 7.23
C ARG A 21 12.32 3.13 6.55
N PRO A 22 11.39 4.09 6.66
CA PRO A 22 10.15 4.01 5.91
C PRO A 22 10.48 3.96 4.43
N PHE A 23 9.82 3.07 3.70
CA PHE A 23 9.99 2.96 2.26
C PHE A 23 9.71 4.33 1.62
N ARG A 24 10.63 4.78 0.76
CA ARG A 24 10.42 5.92 -0.11
C ARG A 24 10.64 5.48 -1.55
N PRO A 25 9.73 5.83 -2.49
CA PRO A 25 9.95 5.58 -3.90
C PRO A 25 11.28 6.18 -4.36
N GLU A 26 11.94 5.50 -5.28
CA GLU A 26 13.13 6.04 -5.94
C GLU A 26 12.76 7.24 -6.81
N HIS A 27 13.60 8.27 -6.80
CA HIS A 27 13.45 9.42 -7.67
C HIS A 27 14.18 9.15 -8.99
N ALA A 28 13.53 9.42 -10.11
CA ALA A 28 14.16 9.28 -11.43
C ALA A 28 15.41 10.19 -11.56
N PRO A 29 16.41 9.80 -12.37
CA PRO A 29 17.56 10.65 -12.69
C PRO A 29 17.16 12.01 -13.25
N LYS A 30 17.98 13.04 -13.03
CA LYS A 30 17.66 14.41 -13.45
C LYS A 30 17.52 14.52 -14.97
N GLU A 31 18.33 13.78 -15.71
CA GLU A 31 18.35 13.73 -17.17
C GLU A 31 17.05 13.15 -17.74
N GLU A 32 16.42 12.21 -17.02
CA GLU A 32 15.12 11.67 -17.38
C GLU A 32 14.00 12.66 -17.04
N ALA A 33 14.02 13.21 -15.82
CA ALA A 33 13.03 14.18 -15.37
C ALA A 33 13.01 15.47 -16.23
N ALA A 34 14.17 15.89 -16.75
CA ALA A 34 14.30 17.07 -17.61
C ALA A 34 13.59 16.92 -18.97
N LYS A 35 13.20 15.71 -19.38
CA LYS A 35 12.44 15.46 -20.61
C LYS A 35 10.96 15.81 -20.45
N LEU A 36 10.47 15.96 -19.21
CA LEU A 36 9.08 16.32 -18.97
C LEU A 36 8.82 17.79 -19.30
N PRO A 37 7.64 18.12 -19.85
CA PRO A 37 7.26 19.50 -20.05
C PRO A 37 7.11 20.20 -18.70
N TYR A 38 7.93 21.21 -18.44
CA TYR A 38 7.74 22.14 -17.34
C TYR A 38 7.10 23.44 -17.87
N PRO A 39 6.11 24.01 -17.17
CA PRO A 39 5.55 23.58 -15.88
C PRO A 39 4.62 22.36 -15.99
N LEU A 40 4.66 21.49 -14.98
CA LEU A 40 3.73 20.37 -14.82
C LEU A 40 2.35 20.91 -14.44
N TRP A 41 1.54 21.29 -15.44
CA TRP A 41 0.16 21.67 -15.21
C TRP A 41 -0.71 20.41 -15.18
N LEU A 42 -1.61 20.32 -14.19
CA LEU A 42 -2.58 19.21 -14.13
C LEU A 42 -3.73 19.50 -15.10
N PRO A 43 -4.07 18.61 -16.04
CA PRO A 43 -5.22 18.82 -16.93
C PRO A 43 -6.54 18.93 -16.18
N SER A 44 -7.46 19.76 -16.67
CA SER A 44 -8.83 19.87 -16.12
C SER A 44 -9.72 18.73 -16.59
N GLU A 45 -9.54 18.29 -17.83
CA GLU A 45 -10.22 17.14 -18.40
C GLU A 45 -9.80 15.85 -17.68
N GLY A 46 -10.78 15.02 -17.31
CA GLY A 46 -10.54 13.76 -16.60
C GLY A 46 -10.01 13.92 -15.17
N ARG A 47 -9.94 15.15 -14.64
CA ARG A 47 -9.43 15.38 -13.29
C ARG A 47 -10.40 14.84 -12.25
N VAL A 48 -9.90 13.93 -11.41
CA VAL A 48 -10.63 13.41 -10.24
C VAL A 48 -10.01 14.02 -8.98
N GLN A 49 -10.83 14.69 -8.18
CA GLN A 49 -10.42 15.12 -6.85
C GLN A 49 -10.68 14.00 -5.85
N VAL A 50 -9.61 13.46 -5.26
CA VAL A 50 -9.72 12.46 -4.20
C VAL A 50 -9.63 13.17 -2.84
N PRO A 51 -10.66 13.07 -1.97
CA PRO A 51 -10.61 13.63 -0.62
C PRO A 51 -9.42 13.08 0.18
N ALA A 52 -8.83 13.91 1.05
CA ALA A 52 -7.62 13.55 1.80
C ALA A 52 -7.77 12.24 2.60
N ASN A 53 -8.90 12.05 3.29
CA ASN A 53 -9.17 10.85 4.07
C ASN A 53 -9.28 9.60 3.19
N LEU A 54 -9.87 9.71 1.99
CA LEU A 54 -9.93 8.61 1.03
C LEU A 54 -8.54 8.28 0.52
N ALA A 55 -7.75 9.28 0.10
CA ALA A 55 -6.40 9.07 -0.41
C ALA A 55 -5.50 8.36 0.62
N ALA A 56 -5.57 8.79 1.88
CA ALA A 56 -4.77 8.18 2.94
C ALA A 56 -5.30 6.80 3.38
N ALA A 57 -6.61 6.58 3.41
CA ALA A 57 -7.18 5.25 3.67
C ALA A 57 -6.79 4.23 2.59
N ILE A 58 -6.85 4.62 1.31
CA ILE A 58 -6.39 3.80 0.18
C ILE A 58 -4.90 3.49 0.33
N GLY A 59 -4.09 4.48 0.69
CA GLY A 59 -2.65 4.29 0.93
C GLY A 59 -2.37 3.25 2.01
N LEU A 60 -3.04 3.35 3.17
CA LEU A 60 -2.91 2.39 4.27
C LEU A 60 -3.32 0.97 3.86
N ALA A 61 -4.47 0.83 3.21
CA ALA A 61 -4.96 -0.46 2.75
C ALA A 61 -4.02 -1.10 1.72
N MET A 62 -3.48 -0.29 0.80
CA MET A 62 -2.55 -0.76 -0.23
C MET A 62 -1.18 -1.13 0.35
N ASP A 63 -0.70 -0.40 1.36
CA ASP A 63 0.55 -0.71 2.05
C ASP A 63 0.47 -1.98 2.91
N ASP A 64 -0.71 -2.38 3.38
CA ASP A 64 -0.95 -3.68 4.03
C ASP A 64 -1.16 -4.82 3.02
N MET A 65 -1.99 -4.62 1.99
CA MET A 65 -2.31 -5.67 1.01
C MET A 65 -1.07 -6.06 0.18
N LEU A 66 -0.30 -5.07 -0.27
CA LEU A 66 0.85 -5.26 -1.15
C LEU A 66 2.04 -4.40 -0.69
N PRO A 67 2.72 -4.77 0.40
CA PRO A 67 3.87 -4.01 0.90
C PRO A 67 4.97 -3.89 -0.17
N ARG A 68 5.60 -2.71 -0.26
CA ARG A 68 6.49 -2.35 -1.40
C ARG A 68 7.85 -3.05 -1.35
N ASP A 69 8.20 -3.65 -0.23
CA ASP A 69 9.43 -4.38 0.03
C ASP A 69 9.25 -5.91 -0.04
N VAL A 70 8.03 -6.39 -0.23
CA VAL A 70 7.72 -7.81 -0.36
C VAL A 70 7.83 -8.21 -1.83
N LYS A 71 8.66 -9.23 -2.08
CA LYS A 71 8.82 -9.85 -3.41
C LYS A 71 7.95 -11.10 -3.50
N PRO A 72 7.48 -11.47 -4.71
CA PRO A 72 6.87 -12.76 -4.92
C PRO A 72 7.79 -13.91 -4.45
N PRO A 73 7.21 -15.06 -4.05
CA PRO A 73 7.96 -16.29 -3.82
C PRO A 73 8.89 -16.65 -4.99
N ARG A 74 10.00 -17.35 -4.72
CA ARG A 74 10.99 -17.69 -5.77
C ARG A 74 10.43 -18.62 -6.84
N ASP A 75 9.43 -19.40 -6.49
CA ASP A 75 8.70 -20.37 -7.30
C ASP A 75 7.31 -19.86 -7.72
N ALA A 76 7.06 -18.56 -7.59
CA ALA A 76 5.81 -17.92 -8.00
C ALA A 76 5.52 -18.17 -9.48
N THR A 77 4.28 -18.55 -9.79
CA THR A 77 3.82 -18.64 -11.17
C THR A 77 3.77 -17.25 -11.81
N PRO A 78 3.72 -17.14 -13.15
CA PRO A 78 3.55 -15.83 -13.79
C PRO A 78 2.32 -15.06 -13.31
N ASP A 79 1.27 -15.79 -12.92
CA ASP A 79 0.04 -15.21 -12.39
C ASP A 79 0.22 -14.71 -10.96
N ASP A 80 0.91 -15.48 -10.11
CA ASP A 80 1.28 -15.01 -8.76
C ASP A 80 2.14 -13.73 -8.84
N VAL A 81 3.12 -13.70 -9.74
CA VAL A 81 3.93 -12.49 -9.97
C VAL A 81 3.07 -11.31 -10.42
N CYS A 82 2.05 -11.55 -11.23
CA CYS A 82 1.08 -10.53 -11.64
C CYS A 82 0.28 -9.98 -10.46
N LEU A 83 -0.26 -10.86 -9.60
CA LEU A 83 -1.04 -10.49 -8.42
C LEU A 83 -0.20 -9.78 -7.34
N HIS A 84 1.13 -9.90 -7.38
CA HIS A 84 2.00 -9.14 -6.47
C HIS A 84 2.25 -7.69 -6.93
N ARG A 85 1.73 -7.27 -8.09
CA ARG A 85 1.88 -5.90 -8.57
C ARG A 85 0.70 -5.04 -8.14
N ARG A 86 0.98 -3.82 -7.69
CA ARG A 86 -0.06 -2.85 -7.28
C ARG A 86 -0.92 -2.34 -8.44
N ASP A 87 -0.39 -2.36 -9.67
CA ASP A 87 -1.18 -2.06 -10.88
C ASP A 87 -2.04 -3.25 -11.36
N SER A 88 -1.94 -4.37 -10.62
CA SER A 88 -2.84 -5.52 -10.49
C SER A 88 -4.31 -5.18 -10.30
N TYR A 89 -4.58 -4.06 -9.63
CA TYR A 89 -5.83 -3.86 -8.89
C TYR A 89 -6.46 -2.50 -9.16
N ASP A 90 -7.78 -2.52 -9.33
CA ASP A 90 -8.62 -1.34 -9.20
C ASP A 90 -9.07 -1.16 -7.74
N VAL A 91 -9.37 0.07 -7.35
CA VAL A 91 -9.72 0.44 -5.97
C VAL A 91 -11.06 1.14 -5.94
N GLU A 92 -11.99 0.61 -5.15
CA GLU A 92 -13.23 1.28 -4.76
C GLU A 92 -13.10 1.74 -3.30
N ALA A 93 -13.51 2.97 -3.00
CA ALA A 93 -13.47 3.48 -1.64
C ALA A 93 -14.67 4.37 -1.31
N ALA A 94 -15.24 4.19 -0.12
CA ALA A 94 -16.37 4.97 0.35
C ALA A 94 -16.34 5.12 1.88
N PRO A 95 -16.75 6.29 2.43
CA PRO A 95 -16.95 6.43 3.87
C PRO A 95 -18.08 5.50 4.35
N LEU A 96 -17.82 4.72 5.39
CA LEU A 96 -18.87 4.04 6.16
C LEU A 96 -19.54 5.03 7.12
N ASN A 97 -18.73 5.90 7.73
CA ASN A 97 -19.15 7.01 8.58
C ASN A 97 -18.04 8.09 8.59
N GLU A 98 -18.13 9.08 9.46
CA GLU A 98 -17.16 10.19 9.53
C GLU A 98 -15.73 9.76 9.90
N GLU A 99 -15.57 8.60 10.54
CA GLU A 99 -14.30 8.12 11.08
C GLU A 99 -13.76 6.91 10.33
N VAL A 100 -14.62 6.20 9.59
CA VAL A 100 -14.28 4.93 8.93
C VAL A 100 -14.50 5.01 7.43
N VAL A 101 -13.48 4.65 6.67
CA VAL A 101 -13.54 4.46 5.20
C VAL A 101 -13.41 2.98 4.89
N LEU A 102 -14.28 2.48 4.02
CA LEU A 102 -14.13 1.17 3.40
C LEU A 102 -13.29 1.31 2.13
N VAL A 103 -12.33 0.42 1.95
CA VAL A 103 -11.48 0.33 0.75
C VAL A 103 -11.53 -1.09 0.23
N ARG A 104 -11.93 -1.27 -1.02
CA ARG A 104 -12.03 -2.56 -1.68
C ARG A 104 -11.06 -2.62 -2.84
N PHE A 105 -10.34 -3.73 -2.92
CA PHE A 105 -9.47 -4.05 -4.04
C PHE A 105 -10.12 -5.10 -4.92
N LEU A 106 -10.20 -4.80 -6.20
CA LEU A 106 -10.61 -5.75 -7.23
C LEU A 106 -9.42 -5.97 -8.13
N VAL A 107 -9.13 -7.23 -8.45
CA VAL A 107 -8.15 -7.47 -9.51
C VAL A 107 -8.74 -6.88 -10.80
N LYS A 108 -7.90 -6.12 -11.50
CA LYS A 108 -8.30 -5.40 -12.70
C LYS A 108 -8.58 -6.39 -13.82
N GLU A 109 -9.72 -6.21 -14.47
CA GLU A 109 -10.15 -7.09 -15.57
C GLU A 109 -9.05 -7.19 -16.66
N GLY A 110 -8.67 -8.43 -16.97
CA GLY A 110 -7.67 -8.74 -17.98
C GLY A 110 -6.22 -8.43 -17.58
N ALA A 111 -5.96 -8.04 -16.32
CA ALA A 111 -4.60 -7.78 -15.87
C ALA A 111 -3.79 -9.07 -15.66
N CYS A 112 -4.41 -10.11 -15.08
CA CYS A 112 -3.79 -11.42 -14.83
C CYS A 112 -4.56 -12.54 -15.55
N ARG A 113 -3.97 -13.74 -15.71
CA ARG A 113 -4.55 -14.83 -16.55
C ARG A 113 -5.59 -15.68 -15.81
N SER A 114 -5.51 -15.76 -14.48
CA SER A 114 -6.48 -16.49 -13.64
C SER A 114 -7.81 -15.78 -13.48
N GLU A 115 -7.83 -14.47 -13.77
CA GLU A 115 -9.02 -13.64 -13.90
C GLU A 115 -9.84 -14.15 -15.08
N GLY A 116 -10.85 -14.98 -14.81
CA GLY A 116 -12.00 -15.08 -15.71
C GLY A 116 -12.58 -13.68 -15.96
N ALA A 117 -13.53 -13.54 -16.88
CA ALA A 117 -14.10 -12.26 -17.34
C ALA A 117 -14.84 -11.41 -16.28
N THR A 118 -14.56 -11.58 -14.99
CA THR A 118 -15.12 -10.86 -13.84
C THR A 118 -14.00 -10.48 -12.89
N ALA A 119 -13.92 -9.21 -12.52
CA ALA A 119 -13.00 -8.72 -11.50
C ALA A 119 -13.19 -9.52 -10.20
N THR A 120 -12.15 -10.22 -9.75
CA THR A 120 -12.20 -11.00 -8.51
C THR A 120 -11.96 -10.05 -7.33
N GLU A 121 -12.91 -9.95 -6.39
CA GLU A 121 -12.69 -9.18 -5.16
C GLU A 121 -11.54 -9.82 -4.38
N ALA A 122 -10.48 -9.04 -4.14
CA ALA A 122 -9.27 -9.53 -3.49
C ALA A 122 -9.29 -9.29 -1.98
N ALA A 123 -9.75 -8.10 -1.57
CA ALA A 123 -9.94 -7.77 -0.16
C ALA A 123 -10.81 -6.51 0.01
N THR A 124 -11.54 -6.46 1.12
CA THR A 124 -12.19 -5.24 1.64
C THR A 124 -11.61 -4.88 3.02
N TYR A 125 -11.24 -3.62 3.19
CA TYR A 125 -10.64 -3.04 4.39
C TYR A 125 -11.59 -2.05 5.04
N ALA A 126 -11.61 -1.98 6.37
CA ALA A 126 -12.19 -0.87 7.13
C ALA A 126 -11.06 -0.07 7.80
N ILE A 127 -10.96 1.21 7.49
CA ILE A 127 -9.86 2.09 7.92
C ILE A 127 -10.37 3.21 8.81
N ASP A 128 -9.81 3.34 10.01
CA ASP A 128 -9.97 4.49 10.91
C ASP A 128 -9.08 5.64 10.41
N VAL A 129 -9.69 6.69 9.88
CA VAL A 129 -8.98 7.84 9.28
C VAL A 129 -8.58 8.91 10.30
N ARG A 130 -9.05 8.80 11.56
CA ARG A 130 -8.58 9.67 12.65
C ARG A 130 -7.34 9.08 13.32
N GLY A 131 -7.38 7.78 13.59
CA GLY A 131 -6.30 7.01 14.19
C GLY A 131 -5.27 6.47 13.18
N TRP A 132 -5.53 6.60 11.88
CA TRP A 132 -4.68 6.12 10.78
C TRP A 132 -4.34 4.62 10.90
N ARG A 133 -5.38 3.79 11.10
CA ARG A 133 -5.20 2.34 11.37
C ARG A 133 -6.26 1.47 10.70
N ILE A 134 -5.89 0.22 10.46
CA ILE A 134 -6.79 -0.80 9.93
C ILE A 134 -7.62 -1.37 11.07
N LEU A 135 -8.95 -1.36 10.92
CA LEU A 135 -9.89 -1.93 11.88
C LEU A 135 -10.26 -3.38 11.53
N ALA A 136 -10.40 -3.68 10.24
CA ALA A 136 -10.75 -5.01 9.76
C ALA A 136 -10.28 -5.24 8.32
N VAL A 137 -10.07 -6.51 7.98
CA VAL A 137 -9.78 -7.01 6.63
C VAL A 137 -10.68 -8.21 6.34
N GLN A 138 -11.35 -8.19 5.20
CA GLN A 138 -12.13 -9.30 4.64
C GLN A 138 -11.45 -9.75 3.34
N ARG A 139 -11.27 -11.06 3.15
CA ARG A 139 -10.69 -11.70 1.96
C ARG A 139 -11.59 -12.84 1.51
#